data_AF-R6DLX1-F1
#
_entry.id   AF-R6DLX1-F1
#
_cell.length_a   1.000
_cell.length_b   1.000
_cell.length_c   1.000
_cell.angle_alpha   90.00
_cell.angle_beta   90.00
_cell.angle_gamma   90.00
#
_symmetry.space_group_name_H-M   'P 1'
#
loop_
_entity.id
_entity.type
_entity.pdbx_description
1 polymer ?
#
loop_
_entity_poly.entity_id
_entity_poly.type
_entity_poly.pdbx_seq_one_letter_code
_entity_poly.pdbx_strand_id
1 'polypeptide(L)'
;MKIRKKFLQPFFMGIAILLFVTWTGVPAAAKAYATKTIKVVEDKSKTYAFSNKIKKVKKVSTNKAFAIKILSGKYRIKISDTDCNTTQAVRVYFQNGKTQKINLKTEVNYLNKIKAELKPMLANPDKGLRTALARWEQKLISQNSHLKYEFRVHRNYEDANGKELKVSETFTIDEILKTFTPSQKRALVLEAYCRGRMRYNGTKKYKWYYCHHRKENNQFKQVYNGTFKGVCSDGAYMGMDIGKAVGLNVKSISNTDMNHAWCIAKVTDKDGTKYWQSVFTTSCGYDLKNDKYLKKEDYGTLKGFAAILRTPSRTALHYLKRAKNWKERVADTPALAATIKCPGCTGKLSHSDWNPYRTVSNRAVLGVSPPGGGIVYHPHNGGGVIRFFDDDGNEWMDAPESIKKLYEDMYL
;
A
#
# COMPACT_ATOMS: atom_id res chain seq x y z
N MET A 1 8.33 119.36 -24.73
CA MET A 1 9.68 119.19 -25.32
C MET A 1 9.97 117.68 -25.37
N LYS A 2 10.26 117.14 -26.57
CA LYS A 2 10.48 115.71 -26.94
C LYS A 2 9.26 114.78 -26.66
N ILE A 3 8.43 114.36 -27.62
CA ILE A 3 8.67 113.78 -28.97
C ILE A 3 9.63 112.58 -28.82
N ARG A 4 9.27 111.30 -29.01
CA ARG A 4 8.66 110.65 -30.19
C ARG A 4 8.24 109.22 -29.75
N LYS A 5 7.02 108.76 -30.08
CA LYS A 5 6.72 107.88 -31.25
C LYS A 5 7.37 106.50 -31.13
N LYS A 6 6.71 105.37 -31.35
CA LYS A 6 5.76 105.01 -32.43
C LYS A 6 5.11 103.68 -32.01
N PHE A 7 3.78 103.54 -32.07
CA PHE A 7 3.05 102.99 -33.23
C PHE A 7 3.43 101.54 -33.56
N LEU A 8 2.51 100.60 -33.28
CA LEU A 8 1.65 100.03 -34.32
C LEU A 8 0.39 99.43 -33.67
N GLN A 9 -0.74 100.09 -33.90
CA GLN A 9 -2.09 99.51 -33.94
C GLN A 9 -2.38 99.19 -35.43
N PRO A 10 -3.51 98.56 -35.82
CA PRO A 10 -4.51 97.75 -35.11
C PRO A 10 -4.95 96.51 -35.96
N PHE A 11 -6.14 95.97 -35.67
CA PHE A 11 -6.96 95.01 -36.45
C PHE A 11 -6.59 93.53 -36.24
N PHE A 12 -7.51 92.58 -36.00
CA PHE A 12 -8.97 92.56 -36.02
C PHE A 12 -9.44 91.26 -35.34
N MET A 13 -10.69 91.27 -34.84
CA MET A 13 -11.66 90.15 -34.80
C MET A 13 -11.22 88.77 -34.27
N GLY A 14 -11.86 88.38 -33.18
CA GLY A 14 -11.73 87.06 -32.59
C GLY A 14 -12.31 85.92 -33.42
N ILE A 15 -11.77 84.73 -33.17
CA ILE A 15 -12.44 83.44 -33.36
C ILE A 15 -12.04 82.57 -32.17
N ALA A 16 -13.05 82.10 -31.44
CA ALA A 16 -12.91 81.03 -30.45
C ALA A 16 -12.49 79.75 -31.16
N ILE A 17 -11.35 79.17 -30.79
CA ILE A 17 -10.94 77.83 -31.25
C ILE A 17 -10.91 76.88 -30.07
N LEU A 18 -11.83 75.93 -30.18
CA LEU A 18 -12.03 74.72 -29.40
C LEU A 18 -10.72 73.98 -29.09
N LEU A 19 -10.63 73.54 -27.84
CA LEU A 19 -9.78 72.45 -27.37
C LEU A 19 -10.01 71.17 -28.21
N PHE A 20 -8.98 70.74 -28.95
CA PHE A 20 -8.78 69.33 -29.30
C PHE A 20 -7.43 68.88 -28.74
N VAL A 21 -7.41 68.63 -27.42
CA VAL A 21 -6.44 67.69 -26.85
C VAL A 21 -6.83 66.32 -27.41
N THR A 22 -6.05 65.81 -28.35
CA THR A 22 -6.15 64.43 -28.80
C THR A 22 -5.79 63.53 -27.62
N TRP A 23 -6.83 63.20 -26.85
CA TRP A 23 -6.82 62.08 -25.93
C TRP A 23 -6.57 60.84 -26.80
N THR A 24 -5.31 60.42 -26.93
CA THR A 24 -5.00 59.08 -27.42
C THR A 24 -5.68 58.15 -26.44
N GLY A 25 -6.89 57.72 -26.78
CA GLY A 25 -7.68 56.83 -25.95
C GLY A 25 -6.79 55.68 -25.55
N VAL A 26 -6.54 55.55 -24.24
CA VAL A 26 -5.93 54.35 -23.69
C VAL A 26 -6.81 53.21 -24.18
N PRO A 27 -6.31 52.29 -25.04
CA PRO A 27 -7.15 51.24 -25.58
C PRO A 27 -7.79 50.52 -24.41
N ALA A 28 -9.13 50.48 -24.40
CA ALA A 28 -9.91 49.90 -23.33
C ALA A 28 -9.29 48.54 -22.99
N ALA A 29 -8.83 48.38 -21.73
CA ALA A 29 -8.03 47.24 -21.35
C ALA A 29 -8.78 45.95 -21.71
N ALA A 30 -8.22 45.16 -22.63
CA ALA A 30 -8.86 43.93 -23.10
C ALA A 30 -9.24 43.07 -21.89
N LYS A 31 -10.53 42.72 -21.80
CA LYS A 31 -11.10 42.06 -20.61
C LYS A 31 -10.30 40.82 -20.24
N ALA A 32 -9.90 40.74 -18.96
CA ALA A 32 -9.15 39.61 -18.44
C ALA A 32 -9.99 38.32 -18.49
N TYR A 33 -9.33 37.20 -18.80
CA TYR A 33 -9.92 35.87 -18.61
C TYR A 33 -10.06 35.56 -17.12
N ALA A 34 -11.00 34.67 -16.80
CA ALA A 34 -11.21 34.18 -15.45
C ALA A 34 -9.92 33.62 -14.85
N THR A 35 -9.69 33.94 -13.58
CA THR A 35 -8.57 33.42 -12.80
C THR A 35 -8.63 31.89 -12.79
N LYS A 36 -7.47 31.24 -12.94
CA LYS A 36 -7.34 29.78 -12.84
C LYS A 36 -6.44 29.41 -11.68
N THR A 37 -6.58 28.19 -11.19
CA THR A 37 -5.67 27.59 -10.23
C THR A 37 -5.00 26.40 -10.87
N ILE A 38 -3.67 26.35 -10.81
CA ILE A 38 -2.88 25.21 -11.27
C ILE A 38 -2.25 24.55 -10.04
N LYS A 39 -2.43 23.24 -9.96
CA LYS A 39 -1.77 22.40 -8.96
C LYS A 39 -0.41 21.94 -9.48
N VAL A 40 0.63 22.15 -8.68
CA VAL A 40 2.00 21.73 -8.98
C VAL A 40 2.47 20.86 -7.83
N VAL A 41 2.94 19.65 -8.12
CA VAL A 41 3.48 18.78 -7.05
C VAL A 41 4.88 19.27 -6.70
N GLU A 42 5.19 19.32 -5.41
CA GLU A 42 6.53 19.64 -4.89
C GLU A 42 7.62 18.79 -5.58
N ASP A 43 8.76 19.40 -5.89
CA ASP A 43 9.86 18.81 -6.68
C ASP A 43 9.46 18.28 -8.08
N LYS A 44 8.33 18.75 -8.61
CA LYS A 44 7.87 18.44 -9.97
C LYS A 44 7.58 19.71 -10.73
N SER A 45 7.52 19.55 -12.05
CA SER A 45 7.05 20.60 -12.95
C SER A 45 5.67 20.27 -13.50
N LYS A 46 4.85 21.30 -13.72
CA LYS A 46 3.59 21.19 -14.45
C LYS A 46 3.64 22.02 -15.72
N THR A 47 3.29 21.39 -16.85
CA THR A 47 3.03 22.10 -18.10
C THR A 47 1.54 22.42 -18.19
N TYR A 48 1.22 23.65 -18.57
CA TYR A 48 -0.14 24.12 -18.79
C TYR A 48 -0.26 24.75 -20.17
N ALA A 49 -1.33 24.38 -20.89
CA ALA A 49 -1.60 24.84 -22.24
C ALA A 49 -2.73 25.88 -22.24
N PHE A 50 -2.63 26.81 -23.17
CA PHE A 50 -3.61 27.86 -23.43
C PHE A 50 -4.07 27.76 -24.88
N SER A 51 -5.29 28.25 -25.15
CA SER A 51 -5.82 28.38 -26.51
C SER A 51 -5.22 29.57 -27.28
N ASN A 52 -4.62 30.54 -26.58
CA ASN A 52 -4.07 31.76 -27.18
C ASN A 52 -2.55 31.80 -27.04
N LYS A 53 -1.86 32.37 -28.04
CA LYS A 53 -0.41 32.59 -27.99
C LYS A 53 -0.06 33.53 -26.84
N ILE A 54 0.91 33.11 -26.05
CA ILE A 54 1.49 33.83 -24.93
C ILE A 54 2.46 34.88 -25.48
N LYS A 55 2.25 36.14 -25.09
CA LYS A 55 3.19 37.24 -25.32
C LYS A 55 4.26 37.26 -24.24
N LYS A 56 3.87 37.21 -22.97
CA LYS A 56 4.78 37.18 -21.81
C LYS A 56 4.10 36.65 -20.55
N VAL A 57 4.89 36.27 -19.55
CA VAL A 57 4.40 35.86 -18.22
C VAL A 57 5.11 36.70 -17.16
N LYS A 58 4.37 37.21 -16.19
CA LYS A 58 4.93 37.91 -15.02
C LYS A 58 4.57 37.17 -13.74
N LYS A 59 5.52 37.06 -12.81
CA LYS A 59 5.24 36.64 -11.43
C LYS A 59 4.57 37.80 -10.69
N VAL A 60 3.45 37.55 -10.04
CA VAL A 60 2.64 38.58 -9.37
C VAL A 60 2.40 38.31 -7.89
N SER A 61 3.03 37.28 -7.33
CA SER A 61 3.10 37.02 -5.89
C SER A 61 4.33 37.69 -5.26
N THR A 62 4.26 37.90 -3.93
CA THR A 62 5.40 38.36 -3.12
C THR A 62 6.54 37.36 -3.18
N ASN A 63 6.27 36.07 -2.93
CA ASN A 63 7.24 35.02 -3.19
C ASN A 63 7.34 34.77 -4.70
N LYS A 64 8.52 35.06 -5.27
CA LYS A 64 8.87 34.85 -6.68
C LYS A 64 9.86 33.69 -6.89
N ALA A 65 10.22 32.97 -5.83
CA ALA A 65 11.11 31.81 -5.86
C ALA A 65 10.36 30.58 -6.42
N PHE A 66 10.21 30.57 -7.74
CA PHE A 66 9.72 29.46 -8.56
C PHE A 66 10.12 29.69 -10.01
N ALA A 67 10.22 28.65 -10.83
CA ALA A 67 10.62 28.79 -12.23
C ALA A 67 9.42 28.79 -13.18
N ILE A 68 9.54 29.59 -14.25
CA ILE A 68 8.55 29.62 -15.34
C ILE A 68 9.33 29.61 -16.66
N LYS A 69 8.96 28.70 -17.55
CA LYS A 69 9.46 28.66 -18.92
C LYS A 69 8.30 28.69 -19.90
N ILE A 70 8.32 29.62 -20.84
CA ILE A 70 7.42 29.58 -22.00
C ILE A 70 8.00 28.53 -22.96
N LEU A 71 7.18 27.56 -23.36
CA LEU A 71 7.62 26.48 -24.25
C LEU A 71 7.49 26.89 -25.72
N SER A 72 8.17 26.14 -26.60
CA SER A 72 8.07 26.30 -28.05
C SER A 72 6.61 26.29 -28.52
N GLY A 73 6.32 27.13 -29.51
CA GLY A 73 4.96 27.45 -29.99
C GLY A 73 4.23 28.52 -29.18
N LYS A 74 4.75 28.92 -28.00
CA LYS A 74 4.16 29.97 -27.14
C LYS A 74 2.71 29.72 -26.72
N TYR A 75 2.22 28.48 -26.75
CA TYR A 75 0.90 28.12 -26.22
C TYR A 75 0.97 27.47 -24.84
N ARG A 76 2.17 27.23 -24.31
CA ARG A 76 2.36 26.46 -23.09
C ARG A 76 3.36 27.14 -22.16
N ILE A 77 3.10 27.05 -20.87
CA ILE A 77 4.07 27.38 -19.81
C ILE A 77 4.42 26.11 -19.05
N LYS A 78 5.68 25.98 -18.65
CA LYS A 78 6.16 25.01 -17.67
C LYS A 78 6.48 25.75 -16.38
N ILE A 79 5.92 25.27 -15.28
CA ILE A 79 6.10 25.82 -13.93
C ILE A 79 6.79 24.76 -13.09
N SER A 80 7.83 25.11 -12.33
CA SER A 80 8.52 24.23 -11.39
C SER A 80 8.98 25.01 -10.16
N ASP A 81 9.51 24.28 -9.17
CA ASP A 81 10.15 24.84 -7.97
C ASP A 81 9.19 25.73 -7.17
N THR A 82 7.92 25.33 -7.14
CA THR A 82 6.87 26.01 -6.39
C THR A 82 6.94 25.65 -4.91
N ASP A 83 6.56 26.59 -4.05
CA ASP A 83 6.66 26.47 -2.60
C ASP A 83 5.28 26.17 -1.99
N CYS A 84 5.22 25.24 -1.04
CA CYS A 84 3.99 24.82 -0.35
C CYS A 84 3.60 25.72 0.83
N ASN A 85 4.50 26.59 1.29
CA ASN A 85 4.27 27.46 2.44
C ASN A 85 3.82 28.87 2.05
N THR A 86 3.79 29.19 0.75
CA THR A 86 3.48 30.54 0.29
C THR A 86 2.50 30.54 -0.88
N THR A 87 1.68 31.59 -0.95
CA THR A 87 0.81 31.81 -2.11
C THR A 87 1.66 32.31 -3.28
N GLN A 88 1.69 31.55 -4.37
CA GLN A 88 2.40 31.91 -5.59
C GLN A 88 1.41 32.16 -6.73
N ALA A 89 1.68 33.14 -7.59
CA ALA A 89 0.80 33.48 -8.69
C ALA A 89 1.54 34.10 -9.88
N VAL A 90 0.99 33.89 -11.06
CA VAL A 90 1.46 34.49 -12.31
C VAL A 90 0.34 35.20 -13.04
N ARG A 91 0.71 36.20 -13.83
CA ARG A 91 -0.16 36.84 -14.82
C ARG A 91 0.40 36.56 -16.21
N VAL A 92 -0.41 35.89 -17.02
CA VAL A 92 -0.12 35.59 -18.42
C VAL A 92 -0.73 36.68 -19.29
N TYR A 93 0.06 37.19 -20.23
CA TYR A 93 -0.35 38.17 -21.22
C TYR A 93 -0.38 37.49 -22.58
N PHE A 94 -1.52 37.54 -23.27
CA PHE A 94 -1.70 36.91 -24.57
C PHE A 94 -1.47 37.90 -25.72
N GLN A 95 -1.23 37.39 -26.92
CA GLN A 95 -1.07 38.22 -28.12
C GLN A 95 -2.35 38.97 -28.50
N ASN A 96 -3.52 38.43 -28.19
CA ASN A 96 -4.83 39.07 -28.40
C ASN A 96 -5.15 40.20 -27.40
N GLY A 97 -4.16 40.69 -26.64
CA GLY A 97 -4.30 41.76 -25.66
C GLY A 97 -4.87 41.34 -24.30
N LYS A 98 -5.57 40.20 -24.20
CA LYS A 98 -6.16 39.74 -22.93
C LYS A 98 -5.10 39.23 -21.96
N THR A 99 -5.48 39.17 -20.68
CA THR A 99 -4.62 38.63 -19.61
C THR A 99 -5.33 37.56 -18.80
N GLN A 100 -4.58 36.71 -18.10
CA GLN A 100 -5.13 35.74 -17.17
C GLN A 100 -4.26 35.64 -15.92
N LYS A 101 -4.88 35.74 -14.75
CA LYS A 101 -4.23 35.43 -13.47
C LYS A 101 -4.29 33.92 -13.23
N ILE A 102 -3.19 33.36 -12.76
CA ILE A 102 -3.08 31.95 -12.40
C ILE A 102 -2.53 31.88 -10.98
N ASN A 103 -3.30 31.31 -10.08
CA ASN A 103 -2.86 30.94 -8.74
C ASN A 103 -2.15 29.58 -8.81
N LEU A 104 -1.03 29.46 -8.12
CA LEU A 104 -0.28 28.22 -8.02
C LEU A 104 -0.54 27.62 -6.65
N LYS A 105 -1.02 26.38 -6.64
CA LYS A 105 -1.20 25.59 -5.43
C LYS A 105 -0.18 24.46 -5.45
N THR A 106 0.86 24.58 -4.63
CA THR A 106 1.83 23.51 -4.45
C THR A 106 1.21 22.38 -3.64
N GLU A 107 1.30 21.15 -4.13
CA GLU A 107 0.82 19.96 -3.44
C GLU A 107 2.02 19.16 -2.90
N VAL A 108 1.88 18.66 -1.67
CA VAL A 108 2.87 17.76 -1.05
C VAL A 108 3.19 16.60 -1.97
N ASN A 109 4.47 16.26 -2.11
CA ASN A 109 4.90 15.09 -2.87
C ASN A 109 4.87 13.83 -1.99
N TYR A 110 3.80 13.04 -2.11
CA TYR A 110 3.61 11.86 -1.27
C TYR A 110 4.59 10.73 -1.58
N LEU A 111 5.12 10.65 -2.80
CA LEU A 111 6.19 9.70 -3.09
C LEU A 111 7.46 10.05 -2.32
N ASN A 112 7.79 11.34 -2.18
CA ASN A 112 8.91 11.77 -1.34
C ASN A 112 8.67 11.49 0.15
N LYS A 113 7.43 11.66 0.65
CA LYS A 113 7.07 11.26 2.02
C LYS A 113 7.27 9.75 2.23
N ILE A 114 6.78 8.91 1.31
CA ILE A 114 6.98 7.44 1.36
C ILE A 114 8.47 7.09 1.34
N LYS A 115 9.26 7.72 0.45
CA LYS A 115 10.72 7.51 0.37
C LYS A 115 11.41 7.87 1.69
N ALA A 116 11.01 8.96 2.32
CA ALA A 116 11.59 9.41 3.58
C ALA A 116 11.32 8.40 4.72
N GLU A 117 10.16 7.74 4.73
CA GLU A 117 9.88 6.65 5.67
C GLU A 117 10.67 5.37 5.36
N LEU A 118 10.71 4.97 4.08
CA LEU A 118 11.25 3.66 3.68
C LEU A 118 12.77 3.61 3.62
N LYS A 119 13.45 4.65 3.13
CA LYS A 119 14.92 4.67 3.00
C LYS A 119 15.66 4.27 4.29
N PRO A 120 15.37 4.85 5.48
CA PRO A 120 16.04 4.44 6.71
C PRO A 120 15.72 2.99 7.10
N MET A 121 14.50 2.51 6.84
CA MET A 121 14.14 1.10 7.08
C MET A 121 14.91 0.14 6.17
N LEU A 122 15.22 0.54 4.93
CA LEU A 122 15.97 -0.29 3.99
C LEU A 122 17.48 -0.26 4.23
N ALA A 123 18.01 0.83 4.80
CA ALA A 123 19.41 0.96 5.17
C ALA A 123 19.80 0.00 6.31
N ASN A 124 18.93 -0.16 7.30
CA ASN A 124 19.04 -1.20 8.33
C ASN A 124 17.81 -2.10 8.26
N PRO A 125 17.80 -3.15 7.41
CA PRO A 125 16.62 -3.95 7.14
C PRO A 125 16.12 -4.73 8.36
N ASP A 126 16.94 -4.97 9.37
CA ASP A 126 16.55 -5.71 10.58
C ASP A 126 15.66 -4.83 11.46
N LYS A 127 16.16 -3.63 11.80
CA LYS A 127 15.37 -2.61 12.50
C LYS A 127 14.19 -2.14 11.63
N GLY A 128 14.41 -2.05 10.32
CA GLY A 128 13.42 -1.65 9.34
C GLY A 128 12.23 -2.60 9.30
N LEU A 129 12.47 -3.91 9.30
CA LEU A 129 11.41 -4.92 9.28
C LEU A 129 10.58 -4.84 10.56
N ARG A 130 11.23 -4.79 11.73
CA ARG A 130 10.51 -4.60 13.01
C ARG A 130 9.67 -3.32 13.01
N THR A 131 10.22 -2.22 12.50
CA THR A 131 9.51 -0.94 12.43
C THR A 131 8.29 -1.00 11.50
N ALA A 132 8.44 -1.60 10.32
CA ALA A 132 7.35 -1.73 9.37
C ALA A 132 6.22 -2.63 9.90
N LEU A 133 6.58 -3.74 10.54
CA LEU A 133 5.62 -4.65 11.17
C LEU A 133 4.91 -4.01 12.36
N ALA A 134 5.61 -3.32 13.25
CA ALA A 134 4.99 -2.62 14.38
C ALA A 134 3.98 -1.55 13.92
N ARG A 135 4.30 -0.80 12.86
CA ARG A 135 3.36 0.17 12.27
C ARG A 135 2.15 -0.52 11.64
N TRP A 136 2.34 -1.68 11.01
CA TRP A 136 1.23 -2.48 10.49
C TRP A 136 0.36 -3.01 11.63
N GLU A 137 0.96 -3.55 12.68
CA GLU A 137 0.29 -4.02 13.88
C GLU A 137 -0.57 -2.95 14.53
N GLN A 138 -0.03 -1.74 14.74
CA GLN A 138 -0.76 -0.62 15.32
C GLN A 138 -2.05 -0.31 14.54
N LYS A 139 -2.00 -0.36 13.20
CA LYS A 139 -3.19 -0.20 12.36
C LYS A 139 -4.20 -1.32 12.52
N LEU A 140 -3.74 -2.57 12.68
CA LEU A 140 -4.63 -3.71 12.89
C LEU A 140 -5.30 -3.63 14.27
N ILE A 141 -4.55 -3.24 15.30
CA ILE A 141 -5.06 -3.01 16.66
C ILE A 141 -6.05 -1.85 16.69
N SER A 142 -5.77 -0.75 15.99
CA SER A 142 -6.71 0.40 15.94
C SER A 142 -8.04 0.05 15.29
N GLN A 143 -8.13 -1.07 14.56
CA GLN A 143 -9.35 -1.57 13.95
C GLN A 143 -10.04 -2.65 14.80
N ASN A 144 -9.27 -3.38 15.62
CA ASN A 144 -9.78 -4.45 16.48
C ASN A 144 -8.95 -4.47 17.77
N SER A 145 -9.33 -3.60 18.71
CA SER A 145 -8.54 -3.33 19.92
C SER A 145 -8.49 -4.50 20.91
N HIS A 146 -9.30 -5.54 20.75
CA HIS A 146 -9.33 -6.75 21.59
C HIS A 146 -8.41 -7.87 21.08
N LEU A 147 -7.78 -7.69 19.92
CA LEU A 147 -6.88 -8.67 19.30
C LEU A 147 -5.40 -8.31 19.51
N LYS A 148 -4.56 -9.33 19.46
CA LYS A 148 -3.12 -9.26 19.26
C LYS A 148 -2.74 -9.94 17.94
N TYR A 149 -1.64 -9.50 17.35
CA TYR A 149 -1.23 -9.98 16.03
C TYR A 149 0.21 -10.48 16.09
N GLU A 150 0.41 -11.70 15.63
CA GLU A 150 1.73 -12.32 15.59
C GLU A 150 2.17 -12.44 14.13
N PHE A 151 3.24 -11.74 13.75
CA PHE A 151 3.76 -11.78 12.38
C PHE A 151 4.72 -12.94 12.18
N ARG A 152 4.63 -13.56 11.01
CA ARG A 152 5.45 -14.70 10.61
C ARG A 152 5.67 -14.65 9.09
N VAL A 153 6.67 -15.38 8.61
CA VAL A 153 6.95 -15.55 7.18
C VAL A 153 6.59 -16.99 6.79
N HIS A 154 5.79 -17.15 5.74
CA HIS A 154 5.48 -18.44 5.13
C HIS A 154 6.30 -18.65 3.86
N ARG A 155 6.81 -19.87 3.72
CA ARG A 155 7.38 -20.37 2.47
C ARG A 155 6.55 -21.55 1.97
N ASN A 156 5.91 -21.37 0.82
CA ASN A 156 5.12 -22.43 0.19
C ASN A 156 5.96 -23.18 -0.83
N TYR A 157 5.64 -24.46 -1.00
CA TYR A 157 6.28 -25.35 -1.95
C TYR A 157 5.23 -25.90 -2.91
N GLU A 158 4.58 -25.01 -3.67
CA GLU A 158 3.61 -25.36 -4.71
C GLU A 158 4.28 -25.37 -6.10
N ASP A 159 3.85 -26.24 -7.01
CA ASP A 159 4.16 -26.12 -8.44
C ASP A 159 3.32 -25.02 -9.12
N ALA A 160 3.49 -24.83 -10.43
CA ALA A 160 2.77 -23.81 -11.18
C ALA A 160 1.25 -24.04 -11.26
N ASN A 161 0.79 -25.27 -11.04
CA ASN A 161 -0.63 -25.64 -11.02
C ASN A 161 -1.22 -25.56 -9.60
N GLY A 162 -0.42 -25.16 -8.60
CA GLY A 162 -0.85 -25.09 -7.21
C GLY A 162 -0.79 -26.43 -6.47
N LYS A 163 -0.18 -27.47 -7.06
CA LYS A 163 0.01 -28.75 -6.37
C LYS A 163 1.09 -28.59 -5.30
N GLU A 164 0.76 -28.93 -4.06
CA GLU A 164 1.74 -28.96 -2.96
C GLU A 164 2.78 -30.06 -3.20
N LEU A 165 4.05 -29.66 -3.17
CA LEU A 165 5.23 -30.52 -3.34
C LEU A 165 5.85 -30.90 -2.01
N LYS A 166 5.67 -30.05 -0.99
CA LYS A 166 6.17 -30.21 0.39
C LYS A 166 5.32 -29.36 1.33
N VAL A 167 5.18 -29.82 2.57
CA VAL A 167 4.60 -29.04 3.67
C VAL A 167 5.25 -27.65 3.74
N SER A 168 4.40 -26.63 3.82
CA SER A 168 4.83 -25.24 3.92
C SER A 168 5.60 -24.96 5.21
N GLU A 169 6.60 -24.10 5.13
CA GLU A 169 7.43 -23.72 6.27
C GLU A 169 7.02 -22.36 6.83
N THR A 170 7.06 -22.24 8.14
CA THR A 170 6.69 -21.02 8.86
C THR A 170 7.83 -20.58 9.76
N PHE A 171 8.20 -19.31 9.66
CA PHE A 171 9.29 -18.71 10.43
C PHE A 171 8.77 -17.55 11.26
N THR A 172 9.22 -17.46 12.51
CA THR A 172 9.12 -16.26 13.34
C THR A 172 9.95 -15.13 12.76
N ILE A 173 9.63 -13.88 13.12
CA ILE A 173 10.45 -12.73 12.69
C ILE A 173 11.88 -12.83 13.21
N ASP A 174 12.09 -13.36 14.41
CA ASP A 174 13.44 -13.49 14.98
C ASP A 174 14.29 -14.53 14.22
N GLU A 175 13.69 -15.63 13.79
CA GLU A 175 14.36 -16.58 12.89
C GLU A 175 14.70 -15.93 11.56
N ILE A 176 13.78 -15.15 10.97
CA ILE A 176 14.04 -14.42 9.72
C ILE A 176 15.19 -13.43 9.88
N LEU A 177 15.26 -12.70 10.98
CA LEU A 177 16.34 -11.75 11.23
C LEU A 177 17.70 -12.43 11.28
N LYS A 178 17.78 -13.64 11.85
CA LYS A 178 18.99 -14.48 11.92
C LYS A 178 19.33 -15.19 10.60
N THR A 179 18.31 -15.63 9.86
CA THR A 179 18.48 -16.57 8.74
C THR A 179 18.48 -15.92 7.37
N PHE A 180 17.75 -14.82 7.15
CA PHE A 180 17.62 -14.19 5.84
C PHE A 180 18.76 -13.19 5.60
N THR A 181 19.16 -13.06 4.33
CA THR A 181 20.16 -12.05 3.93
C THR A 181 19.57 -10.63 3.99
N PRO A 182 20.42 -9.59 4.04
CA PRO A 182 19.95 -8.21 3.99
C PRO A 182 19.05 -7.90 2.78
N SER A 183 19.29 -8.55 1.64
CA SER A 183 18.49 -8.33 0.43
C SER A 183 17.07 -8.92 0.54
N GLN A 184 16.94 -10.12 1.10
CA GLN A 184 15.64 -10.75 1.37
C GLN A 184 14.85 -9.95 2.42
N LYS A 185 15.53 -9.49 3.47
CA LYS A 185 14.92 -8.64 4.50
C LYS A 185 14.43 -7.30 3.94
N ARG A 186 15.17 -6.67 3.01
CA ARG A 186 14.70 -5.46 2.30
C ARG A 186 13.43 -5.70 1.48
N ALA A 187 13.28 -6.87 0.84
CA ALA A 187 12.05 -7.23 0.15
C ALA A 187 10.88 -7.37 1.14
N LEU A 188 11.10 -8.00 2.30
CA LEU A 188 10.09 -8.11 3.37
C LEU A 188 9.74 -6.75 4.00
N VAL A 189 10.68 -5.80 4.09
CA VAL A 189 10.38 -4.41 4.52
C VAL A 189 9.42 -3.74 3.55
N LEU A 190 9.67 -3.84 2.24
CA LEU A 190 8.78 -3.30 1.22
C LEU A 190 7.39 -3.96 1.30
N GLU A 191 7.35 -5.29 1.46
CA GLU A 191 6.11 -6.04 1.64
C GLU A 191 5.33 -5.57 2.86
N ALA A 192 5.94 -5.53 4.04
CA ALA A 192 5.31 -5.07 5.28
C ALA A 192 4.76 -3.64 5.13
N TYR A 193 5.53 -2.75 4.50
CA TYR A 193 5.10 -1.37 4.25
C TYR A 193 3.85 -1.31 3.36
N CYS A 194 3.86 -2.04 2.24
CA CYS A 194 2.74 -2.12 1.31
C CYS A 194 1.51 -2.78 1.95
N ARG A 195 1.67 -3.95 2.56
CA ARG A 195 0.57 -4.69 3.23
C ARG A 195 -0.07 -3.91 4.37
N GLY A 196 0.72 -3.16 5.12
CA GLY A 196 0.21 -2.25 6.14
C GLY A 196 -0.63 -1.10 5.59
N ARG A 197 -0.57 -0.80 4.30
CA ARG A 197 -1.16 0.41 3.69
C ARG A 197 -2.12 0.15 2.53
N MET A 198 -2.10 -1.04 1.95
CA MET A 198 -2.82 -1.39 0.73
C MET A 198 -3.78 -2.55 1.00
N ARG A 199 -4.92 -2.56 0.33
CA ARG A 199 -5.93 -3.63 0.45
C ARG A 199 -6.37 -4.13 -0.91
N TYR A 200 -6.59 -5.43 -1.00
CA TYR A 200 -7.24 -6.01 -2.16
C TYR A 200 -8.68 -5.48 -2.26
N ASN A 201 -9.09 -5.08 -3.46
CA ASN A 201 -10.49 -4.78 -3.75
C ASN A 201 -10.82 -5.06 -5.22
N GLY A 202 -11.62 -6.11 -5.47
CA GLY A 202 -12.03 -6.54 -6.80
C GLY A 202 -13.20 -5.78 -7.42
N THR A 203 -13.77 -4.77 -6.75
CA THR A 203 -14.93 -4.06 -7.31
C THR A 203 -14.53 -3.23 -8.54
N LYS A 204 -15.46 -3.08 -9.49
CA LYS A 204 -15.24 -2.43 -10.80
C LYS A 204 -14.57 -1.05 -10.67
N LYS A 205 -14.90 -0.30 -9.60
CA LYS A 205 -14.32 1.02 -9.30
C LYS A 205 -12.80 1.00 -9.14
N TYR A 206 -12.24 -0.04 -8.54
CA TYR A 206 -10.81 -0.09 -8.20
C TYR A 206 -9.99 -0.97 -9.16
N LYS A 207 -10.65 -1.77 -10.00
CA LYS A 207 -9.99 -2.66 -10.95
C LYS A 207 -9.19 -1.84 -11.99
N TRP A 208 -7.86 -2.02 -12.03
CA TRP A 208 -6.93 -1.32 -12.93
C TRP A 208 -6.83 0.20 -12.68
N TYR A 209 -7.40 0.70 -11.58
CA TYR A 209 -7.48 2.14 -11.35
C TYR A 209 -6.09 2.77 -11.21
N TYR A 210 -5.18 2.15 -10.46
CA TYR A 210 -3.81 2.64 -10.38
C TYR A 210 -3.09 2.50 -11.72
N CYS A 211 -3.34 1.43 -12.47
CA CYS A 211 -2.73 1.24 -13.78
C CYS A 211 -3.08 2.38 -14.76
N HIS A 212 -4.31 2.88 -14.71
CA HIS A 212 -4.75 4.05 -15.50
C HIS A 212 -4.30 5.40 -14.93
N HIS A 213 -4.05 5.47 -13.62
CA HIS A 213 -3.62 6.68 -12.90
C HIS A 213 -2.19 6.58 -12.37
N ARG A 214 -1.34 5.84 -13.10
CA ARG A 214 -0.04 5.39 -12.59
C ARG A 214 0.87 6.58 -12.34
N LYS A 215 1.55 6.55 -11.19
CA LYS A 215 2.45 7.63 -10.71
C LYS A 215 1.77 8.98 -10.43
N GLU A 216 0.44 9.06 -10.44
CA GLU A 216 -0.24 10.25 -9.96
C GLU A 216 -0.03 10.43 -8.45
N ASN A 217 0.19 11.67 -8.02
CA ASN A 217 0.47 11.99 -6.61
C ASN A 217 -0.66 11.55 -5.65
N ASN A 218 -1.91 11.61 -6.11
CA ASN A 218 -3.07 11.18 -5.33
C ASN A 218 -3.06 9.67 -5.01
N GLN A 219 -2.43 8.85 -5.85
CA GLN A 219 -2.31 7.41 -5.60
C GLN A 219 -1.29 7.14 -4.49
N PHE A 220 -0.15 7.83 -4.52
CA PHE A 220 0.84 7.77 -3.43
C PHE A 220 0.27 8.33 -2.12
N LYS A 221 -0.57 9.37 -2.17
CA LYS A 221 -1.31 9.87 -1.01
C LYS A 221 -2.15 8.78 -0.35
N GLN A 222 -2.89 8.00 -1.14
CA GLN A 222 -3.71 6.90 -0.61
C GLN A 222 -2.86 5.81 0.04
N VAL A 223 -1.69 5.48 -0.52
CA VAL A 223 -0.76 4.54 0.13
C VAL A 223 -0.23 5.12 1.43
N TYR A 224 0.27 6.37 1.42
CA TYR A 224 0.81 7.02 2.61
C TYR A 224 -0.21 7.06 3.77
N ASN A 225 -1.48 7.36 3.44
CA ASN A 225 -2.58 7.40 4.40
C ASN A 225 -3.18 6.01 4.72
N GLY A 226 -2.70 4.94 4.09
CA GLY A 226 -3.16 3.58 4.32
C GLY A 226 -4.58 3.26 3.83
N THR A 227 -5.09 4.03 2.85
CA THR A 227 -6.44 3.92 2.29
C THR A 227 -6.48 3.36 0.86
N PHE A 228 -5.32 3.02 0.29
CA PHE A 228 -5.22 2.48 -1.07
C PHE A 228 -5.97 1.14 -1.21
N LYS A 229 -6.76 1.02 -2.27
CA LYS A 229 -7.50 -0.18 -2.66
C LYS A 229 -7.23 -0.47 -4.14
N GLY A 230 -6.95 -1.72 -4.49
CA GLY A 230 -6.72 -2.14 -5.87
C GLY A 230 -6.66 -3.66 -6.02
N VAL A 231 -6.63 -4.14 -7.27
CA VAL A 231 -6.45 -5.57 -7.56
C VAL A 231 -4.97 -5.94 -7.64
N CYS A 232 -4.67 -7.17 -8.06
CA CYS A 232 -3.33 -7.72 -8.16
C CYS A 232 -2.38 -6.85 -9.02
N SER A 233 -2.84 -6.40 -10.19
CA SER A 233 -2.07 -5.54 -11.09
C SER A 233 -1.78 -4.17 -10.50
N ASP A 234 -2.77 -3.54 -9.86
CA ASP A 234 -2.58 -2.24 -9.19
C ASP A 234 -1.54 -2.33 -8.08
N GLY A 235 -1.59 -3.40 -7.28
CA GLY A 235 -0.60 -3.68 -6.25
C GLY A 235 0.80 -3.92 -6.81
N ALA A 236 0.91 -4.74 -7.87
CA ALA A 236 2.16 -5.06 -8.53
C ALA A 236 2.87 -3.81 -9.06
N TYR A 237 2.15 -2.93 -9.78
CA TYR A 237 2.71 -1.69 -10.29
C TYR A 237 3.04 -0.70 -9.17
N MET A 238 2.19 -0.57 -8.14
CA MET A 238 2.45 0.33 -7.01
C MET A 238 3.68 -0.10 -6.23
N GLY A 239 3.80 -1.40 -5.90
CA GLY A 239 4.98 -1.97 -5.24
C GLY A 239 6.25 -1.76 -6.05
N MET A 240 6.19 -1.96 -7.38
CA MET A 240 7.32 -1.69 -8.28
C MET A 240 7.71 -0.21 -8.27
N ASP A 241 6.76 0.71 -8.36
CA ASP A 241 7.06 2.14 -8.44
C ASP A 241 7.62 2.68 -7.12
N ILE A 242 7.07 2.24 -5.98
CA ILE A 242 7.64 2.55 -4.65
C ILE A 242 9.03 1.96 -4.50
N GLY A 243 9.20 0.67 -4.81
CA GLY A 243 10.49 -0.03 -4.71
C GLY A 243 11.58 0.62 -5.55
N LYS A 244 11.29 0.99 -6.81
CA LYS A 244 12.22 1.74 -7.67
C LYS A 244 12.57 3.11 -7.08
N ALA A 245 11.59 3.81 -6.52
CA ALA A 245 11.81 5.14 -5.94
C ALA A 245 12.73 5.15 -4.72
N VAL A 246 12.88 3.99 -4.06
CA VAL A 246 13.80 3.78 -2.91
C VAL A 246 15.05 2.98 -3.28
N GLY A 247 15.29 2.72 -4.57
CA GLY A 247 16.53 2.12 -5.09
C GLY A 247 16.57 0.59 -5.07
N LEU A 248 15.43 -0.09 -4.88
CA LEU A 248 15.37 -1.56 -4.99
C LEU A 248 15.27 -1.98 -6.47
N ASN A 249 15.88 -3.12 -6.79
CA ASN A 249 15.70 -3.76 -8.09
C ASN A 249 14.41 -4.57 -8.07
N VAL A 250 13.33 -3.98 -8.58
CA VAL A 250 11.98 -4.55 -8.55
C VAL A 250 11.34 -4.57 -9.94
N LYS A 251 10.47 -5.55 -10.16
CA LYS A 251 9.66 -5.68 -11.38
C LYS A 251 8.19 -5.97 -11.01
N SER A 252 7.30 -5.56 -11.90
CA SER A 252 5.91 -6.04 -11.92
C SER A 252 5.84 -7.18 -12.93
N ILE A 253 5.28 -8.31 -12.53
CA ILE A 253 5.08 -9.51 -13.34
C ILE A 253 3.58 -9.77 -13.46
N SER A 254 3.15 -10.27 -14.62
CA SER A 254 1.75 -10.62 -14.87
C SER A 254 1.67 -11.89 -15.71
N ASN A 255 0.88 -12.85 -15.27
CA ASN A 255 0.58 -14.06 -16.00
C ASN A 255 -0.89 -14.03 -16.43
N THR A 256 -1.14 -14.18 -17.73
CA THR A 256 -2.50 -14.07 -18.28
C THR A 256 -3.32 -15.32 -17.98
N ASP A 257 -2.71 -16.51 -18.06
CA ASP A 257 -3.37 -17.79 -17.81
C ASP A 257 -3.81 -17.91 -16.33
N MET A 258 -3.02 -17.36 -15.42
CA MET A 258 -3.36 -17.27 -13.99
C MET A 258 -4.27 -16.08 -13.67
N ASN A 259 -4.53 -15.18 -14.63
CA ASN A 259 -5.20 -13.90 -14.44
C ASN A 259 -4.66 -13.13 -13.21
N HIS A 260 -3.33 -13.09 -13.08
CA HIS A 260 -2.67 -12.62 -11.86
C HIS A 260 -1.45 -11.75 -12.14
N ALA A 261 -1.16 -10.83 -11.23
CA ALA A 261 0.03 -9.98 -11.29
C ALA A 261 0.59 -9.69 -9.90
N TRP A 262 1.91 -9.59 -9.79
CA TRP A 262 2.58 -9.36 -8.50
C TRP A 262 3.89 -8.59 -8.68
N CYS A 263 4.36 -8.02 -7.57
CA CYS A 263 5.67 -7.37 -7.50
C CYS A 263 6.71 -8.41 -7.10
N ILE A 264 7.91 -8.30 -7.66
CA ILE A 264 9.09 -9.07 -7.27
C ILE A 264 10.27 -8.15 -7.00
N ALA A 265 11.12 -8.54 -6.06
CA ALA A 265 12.38 -7.89 -5.72
C ALA A 265 13.55 -8.84 -5.95
N LYS A 266 14.63 -8.33 -6.56
CA LYS A 266 15.84 -9.13 -6.76
C LYS A 266 16.58 -9.26 -5.42
N VAL A 267 16.87 -10.50 -5.04
CA VAL A 267 17.52 -10.85 -3.79
C VAL A 267 18.62 -11.89 -4.02
N THR A 268 19.35 -12.22 -2.96
CA THR A 268 20.44 -13.18 -2.96
C THR A 268 20.34 -14.02 -1.69
N ASP A 269 20.37 -15.34 -1.84
CA ASP A 269 20.43 -16.30 -0.73
C ASP A 269 21.83 -16.30 -0.08
N LYS A 270 21.96 -16.99 1.06
CA LYS A 270 23.24 -17.11 1.79
C LYS A 270 24.33 -17.82 0.98
N ASP A 271 23.94 -18.74 0.11
CA ASP A 271 24.83 -19.47 -0.81
C ASP A 271 25.26 -18.63 -2.03
N GLY A 272 24.82 -17.38 -2.13
CA GLY A 272 25.09 -16.50 -3.28
C GLY A 272 24.10 -16.67 -4.44
N THR A 273 23.14 -17.59 -4.35
CA THR A 273 22.11 -17.81 -5.37
C THR A 273 21.22 -16.57 -5.47
N LYS A 274 21.22 -15.94 -6.65
CA LYS A 274 20.32 -14.81 -6.94
C LYS A 274 18.97 -15.33 -7.37
N TYR A 275 17.90 -14.68 -6.92
CA TYR A 275 16.54 -14.97 -7.36
C TYR A 275 15.64 -13.74 -7.22
N TRP A 276 14.40 -13.87 -7.68
CA TRP A 276 13.36 -12.85 -7.51
C TRP A 276 12.40 -13.30 -6.42
N GLN A 277 12.42 -12.62 -5.28
CA GLN A 277 11.47 -12.85 -4.20
C GLN A 277 10.19 -12.09 -4.47
N SER A 278 9.04 -12.71 -4.25
CA SER A 278 7.75 -12.07 -4.31
C SER A 278 7.62 -11.00 -3.21
N VAL A 279 6.86 -9.94 -3.52
CA VAL A 279 6.48 -8.90 -2.58
C VAL A 279 4.96 -8.87 -2.58
N PHE A 280 4.35 -9.41 -1.53
CA PHE A 280 2.90 -9.36 -1.37
C PHE A 280 2.47 -7.90 -1.20
N THR A 281 1.69 -7.37 -2.15
CA THR A 281 1.16 -6.01 -2.05
C THR A 281 -0.33 -6.04 -1.73
N THR A 282 -1.20 -5.90 -2.73
CA THR A 282 -2.65 -6.15 -2.61
C THR A 282 -2.96 -7.64 -2.69
N SER A 283 -2.15 -8.43 -3.40
CA SER A 283 -2.32 -9.86 -3.58
C SER A 283 -1.00 -10.62 -3.44
N CYS A 284 -1.08 -11.94 -3.28
CA CYS A 284 0.07 -12.82 -3.19
C CYS A 284 0.93 -12.76 -4.46
N GLY A 285 2.16 -13.25 -4.36
CA GLY A 285 3.06 -13.38 -5.50
C GLY A 285 3.88 -14.66 -5.42
N TYR A 286 4.70 -14.88 -6.45
CA TYR A 286 5.53 -16.07 -6.58
C TYR A 286 7.01 -15.70 -6.73
N ASP A 287 7.85 -16.51 -6.11
CA ASP A 287 9.30 -16.41 -6.19
C ASP A 287 9.77 -17.02 -7.53
N LEU A 288 10.65 -16.33 -8.24
CA LEU A 288 11.13 -16.74 -9.56
C LEU A 288 12.64 -16.92 -9.57
N LYS A 289 13.12 -17.84 -10.40
CA LYS A 289 14.54 -18.00 -10.71
C LYS A 289 15.08 -16.73 -11.39
N ASN A 290 16.36 -16.43 -11.18
CA ASN A 290 17.07 -15.30 -11.81
C ASN A 290 18.11 -15.76 -12.85
N ASP A 291 18.04 -17.01 -13.27
CA ASP A 291 18.90 -17.63 -14.29
C ASP A 291 18.65 -17.06 -15.70
N LYS A 292 17.48 -16.48 -15.96
CA LYS A 292 17.14 -15.80 -17.21
C LYS A 292 16.83 -14.32 -16.99
N TYR A 293 17.22 -13.47 -17.94
CA TYR A 293 16.62 -12.15 -18.05
C TYR A 293 15.12 -12.34 -18.25
N LEU A 294 14.30 -12.17 -17.20
CA LEU A 294 12.84 -12.37 -17.28
C LEU A 294 12.26 -11.54 -18.44
N LYS A 295 11.88 -12.21 -19.53
CA LYS A 295 11.14 -11.63 -20.65
C LYS A 295 9.66 -11.95 -20.49
N LYS A 296 8.79 -11.19 -21.16
CA LYS A 296 7.34 -11.33 -21.00
C LYS A 296 6.83 -12.70 -21.41
N GLU A 297 7.50 -13.32 -22.37
CA GLU A 297 7.20 -14.65 -22.88
C GLU A 297 7.45 -15.74 -21.82
N ASP A 298 8.40 -15.51 -20.91
CA ASP A 298 8.76 -16.46 -19.85
C ASP A 298 7.73 -16.52 -18.73
N TYR A 299 6.99 -15.45 -18.45
CA TYR A 299 6.04 -15.41 -17.33
C TYR A 299 4.59 -15.16 -17.76
N GLY A 300 4.36 -14.83 -19.04
CA GLY A 300 3.04 -14.49 -19.58
C GLY A 300 2.12 -15.70 -19.75
N THR A 301 2.70 -16.90 -19.88
CA THR A 301 1.98 -18.18 -20.00
C THR A 301 2.29 -19.10 -18.82
N LEU A 302 1.41 -20.05 -18.53
CA LEU A 302 1.58 -21.04 -17.46
C LEU A 302 2.81 -21.94 -17.70
N LYS A 303 3.04 -22.36 -18.95
CA LYS A 303 4.20 -23.17 -19.34
C LYS A 303 5.52 -22.44 -19.10
N GLY A 304 5.60 -21.18 -19.52
CA GLY A 304 6.78 -20.36 -19.25
C GLY A 304 6.98 -20.19 -17.75
N PHE A 305 5.91 -19.80 -17.05
CA PHE A 305 5.93 -19.57 -15.60
C PHE A 305 6.43 -20.79 -14.83
N ALA A 306 5.97 -22.00 -15.19
CA ALA A 306 6.45 -23.25 -14.59
C ALA A 306 7.97 -23.45 -14.72
N ALA A 307 8.57 -23.05 -15.85
CA ALA A 307 10.01 -23.19 -16.05
C ALA A 307 10.84 -22.26 -15.14
N ILE A 308 10.31 -21.07 -14.85
CA ILE A 308 10.99 -20.03 -14.08
C ILE A 308 10.55 -19.95 -12.60
N LEU A 309 9.54 -20.72 -12.19
CA LEU A 309 9.10 -20.80 -10.81
C LEU A 309 10.23 -21.33 -9.92
N ARG A 310 10.49 -20.65 -8.81
CA ARG A 310 11.47 -21.09 -7.81
C ARG A 310 10.84 -22.11 -6.86
N THR A 311 11.67 -22.91 -6.22
CA THR A 311 11.31 -23.67 -5.03
C THR A 311 12.17 -23.15 -3.86
N PRO A 312 11.57 -22.70 -2.74
CA PRO A 312 10.13 -22.50 -2.52
C PRO A 312 9.53 -21.49 -3.50
N SER A 313 8.23 -21.66 -3.77
CA SER A 313 7.51 -20.93 -4.82
C SER A 313 6.85 -19.67 -4.35
N ARG A 314 6.71 -19.47 -3.03
CA ARG A 314 6.31 -18.19 -2.44
C ARG A 314 7.06 -17.94 -1.15
N THR A 315 7.40 -16.68 -0.90
CA THR A 315 7.84 -16.18 0.41
C THR A 315 6.95 -14.98 0.78
N ALA A 316 6.17 -15.09 1.85
CA ALA A 316 5.17 -14.05 2.19
C ALA A 316 5.01 -13.82 3.70
N LEU A 317 4.85 -12.56 4.09
CA LEU A 317 4.44 -12.13 5.42
C LEU A 317 2.94 -12.35 5.61
N HIS A 318 2.62 -13.01 6.71
CA HIS A 318 1.27 -13.17 7.21
C HIS A 318 1.26 -12.86 8.70
N TYR A 319 0.06 -12.73 9.26
CA TYR A 319 -0.12 -12.56 10.68
C TYR A 319 -1.19 -13.51 11.17
N LEU A 320 -0.97 -14.03 12.38
CA LEU A 320 -1.97 -14.76 13.15
C LEU A 320 -2.74 -13.76 13.99
N LYS A 321 -4.06 -13.89 14.03
CA LYS A 321 -4.92 -13.11 14.91
C LYS A 321 -5.15 -13.93 16.17
N ARG A 322 -4.94 -13.34 17.34
CA ARG A 322 -5.22 -13.99 18.62
C ARG A 322 -5.97 -13.03 19.53
N ALA A 323 -6.73 -13.55 20.48
CA ALA A 323 -7.30 -12.71 21.54
C ALA A 323 -6.18 -12.14 22.41
N LYS A 324 -6.35 -10.94 22.97
CA LYS A 324 -5.33 -10.32 23.84
C LYS A 324 -4.95 -11.18 25.04
N ASN A 325 -5.93 -11.86 25.63
CA ASN A 325 -5.76 -12.79 26.75
C ASN A 325 -5.26 -14.18 26.33
N TRP A 326 -5.04 -14.44 25.04
CA TRP A 326 -4.55 -15.74 24.58
C TRP A 326 -3.14 -15.99 25.14
N LYS A 327 -2.94 -17.16 25.75
CA LYS A 327 -1.64 -17.67 26.20
C LYS A 327 -1.20 -18.80 25.27
N GLU A 328 0.09 -18.82 24.93
CA GLU A 328 0.67 -19.92 24.17
C GLU A 328 0.62 -21.17 25.03
N ARG A 329 0.01 -22.25 24.52
CA ARG A 329 0.07 -23.55 25.20
C ARG A 329 1.47 -24.09 24.98
N VAL A 330 2.20 -24.33 26.08
CA VAL A 330 3.35 -25.23 26.04
C VAL A 330 2.76 -26.59 25.74
N ALA A 331 3.06 -27.16 24.57
CA ALA A 331 2.69 -28.55 24.32
C ALA A 331 3.36 -29.39 25.39
N ASP A 332 2.58 -30.15 26.15
CA ASP A 332 3.17 -31.16 27.01
C ASP A 332 4.01 -32.08 26.12
N THR A 333 5.27 -32.28 26.51
CA THR A 333 6.21 -33.18 25.85
C THR A 333 5.52 -34.51 25.53
N PRO A 334 5.79 -35.18 24.39
CA PRO A 334 5.14 -36.45 24.02
C PRO A 334 5.15 -37.53 25.13
N ALA A 335 6.10 -37.45 26.06
CA ALA A 335 6.16 -38.26 27.26
C ALA A 335 4.94 -38.11 28.20
N LEU A 336 4.29 -36.94 28.24
CA LEU A 336 3.13 -36.68 29.10
C LEU A 336 1.83 -37.26 28.50
N ALA A 337 1.66 -37.21 27.18
CA ALA A 337 0.50 -37.75 26.47
C ALA A 337 0.39 -39.27 26.60
N ALA A 338 1.54 -39.98 26.64
CA ALA A 338 1.59 -41.42 26.88
C ALA A 338 1.29 -41.82 28.35
N THR A 339 1.31 -40.86 29.29
CA THR A 339 1.00 -41.07 30.71
C THR A 339 -0.40 -40.65 31.13
N ILE A 340 -1.22 -40.11 30.21
CA ILE A 340 -2.66 -39.92 30.48
C ILE A 340 -3.33 -41.30 30.42
N LYS A 341 -3.13 -42.10 31.47
CA LYS A 341 -4.08 -43.16 31.81
C LYS A 341 -5.34 -42.43 32.26
N CYS A 342 -6.38 -42.39 31.44
CA CYS A 342 -7.70 -41.90 31.84
C CYS A 342 -8.28 -42.90 32.86
N PRO A 343 -8.25 -42.62 34.18
CA PRO A 343 -8.51 -43.67 35.17
C PRO A 343 -9.97 -44.15 35.26
N GLY A 344 -10.88 -43.64 34.41
CA GLY A 344 -12.30 -43.98 34.42
C GLY A 344 -12.90 -44.32 33.04
N CYS A 345 -12.08 -44.57 32.00
CA CYS A 345 -12.56 -45.26 30.80
C CYS A 345 -12.82 -46.74 31.12
N THR A 346 -13.95 -47.06 31.73
CA THR A 346 -14.35 -48.43 32.04
C THR A 346 -15.37 -48.93 31.02
N GLY A 347 -15.08 -50.09 30.42
CA GLY A 347 -16.01 -51.01 29.73
C GLY A 347 -16.77 -50.54 28.48
N LYS A 348 -17.28 -49.31 28.44
CA LYS A 348 -18.13 -48.76 27.35
C LYS A 348 -17.54 -47.52 26.67
N LEU A 349 -16.55 -46.88 27.30
CA LEU A 349 -15.85 -45.70 26.76
C LEU A 349 -14.39 -46.07 26.48
N SER A 350 -13.92 -45.79 25.26
CA SER A 350 -12.53 -45.93 24.82
C SER A 350 -12.05 -44.65 24.14
N HIS A 351 -10.77 -44.61 23.75
CA HIS A 351 -10.24 -43.50 22.96
C HIS A 351 -10.27 -43.87 21.47
N SER A 352 -10.32 -42.90 20.58
CA SER A 352 -10.15 -43.15 19.14
C SER A 352 -8.71 -43.53 18.83
N ASP A 353 -8.51 -44.59 18.05
CA ASP A 353 -7.19 -45.04 17.59
C ASP A 353 -6.42 -43.97 16.81
N TRP A 354 -7.14 -43.02 16.20
CA TRP A 354 -6.58 -41.94 15.38
C TRP A 354 -6.41 -40.63 16.15
N ASN A 355 -7.04 -40.49 17.31
CA ASN A 355 -6.95 -39.30 18.15
C ASN A 355 -7.28 -39.64 19.60
N PRO A 356 -6.28 -39.66 20.50
CA PRO A 356 -6.48 -40.05 21.90
C PRO A 356 -7.34 -39.06 22.69
N TYR A 357 -7.67 -37.90 22.15
CA TYR A 357 -8.54 -36.91 22.79
C TYR A 357 -10.01 -37.08 22.42
N ARG A 358 -10.31 -37.91 21.42
CA ARG A 358 -11.69 -38.28 21.08
C ARG A 358 -12.14 -39.46 21.91
N THR A 359 -13.16 -39.23 22.72
CA THR A 359 -13.86 -40.30 23.43
C THR A 359 -14.74 -41.07 22.45
N VAL A 360 -14.72 -42.39 22.54
CA VAL A 360 -15.52 -43.30 21.74
C VAL A 360 -16.44 -44.07 22.66
N SER A 361 -17.74 -44.07 22.36
CA SER A 361 -18.77 -44.86 23.05
C SER A 361 -19.47 -45.74 22.03
N ASN A 362 -19.57 -47.05 22.26
CA ASN A 362 -20.22 -47.99 21.34
C ASN A 362 -19.80 -47.83 19.85
N ARG A 363 -18.48 -47.69 19.61
CA ARG A 363 -17.86 -47.49 18.26
C ARG A 363 -18.19 -46.16 17.56
N ALA A 364 -18.81 -45.20 18.24
CA ALA A 364 -19.04 -43.85 17.74
C ALA A 364 -18.23 -42.81 18.52
N VAL A 365 -17.68 -41.81 17.82
CA VAL A 365 -17.04 -40.67 18.48
C VAL A 365 -18.10 -39.86 19.21
N LEU A 366 -17.89 -39.67 20.50
CA LEU A 366 -18.79 -38.94 21.36
C LEU A 366 -18.31 -37.50 21.46
N GLY A 367 -19.12 -36.60 20.93
CA GLY A 367 -18.85 -35.17 20.92
C GLY A 367 -20.12 -34.39 21.24
N VAL A 368 -20.03 -33.47 22.19
CA VAL A 368 -21.12 -32.57 22.55
C VAL A 368 -20.84 -31.20 21.95
N SER A 369 -21.78 -30.64 21.20
CA SER A 369 -21.66 -29.28 20.65
C SER A 369 -22.71 -28.37 21.28
N PRO A 370 -22.40 -27.08 21.53
CA PRO A 370 -23.40 -26.09 21.90
C PRO A 370 -24.49 -25.95 20.82
N PRO A 371 -25.74 -25.62 21.20
CA PRO A 371 -26.78 -25.23 20.26
C PRO A 371 -26.34 -24.01 19.45
N GLY A 372 -26.38 -24.10 18.12
CA GLY A 372 -25.91 -23.03 17.21
C GLY A 372 -24.53 -23.25 16.60
N GLY A 373 -23.86 -24.36 16.92
CA GLY A 373 -22.56 -24.73 16.36
C GLY A 373 -21.38 -24.09 17.10
N GLY A 374 -20.24 -24.79 17.12
CA GLY A 374 -19.06 -24.37 17.88
C GLY A 374 -18.06 -25.51 18.06
N ILE A 375 -17.22 -25.38 19.08
CA ILE A 375 -16.26 -26.42 19.49
C ILE A 375 -17.03 -27.67 19.91
N VAL A 376 -16.56 -28.83 19.43
CA VAL A 376 -17.06 -30.14 19.84
C VAL A 376 -16.25 -30.59 21.06
N TYR A 377 -16.96 -30.90 22.14
CA TYR A 377 -16.37 -31.33 23.40
C TYR A 377 -16.47 -32.86 23.54
N HIS A 378 -15.33 -33.51 23.71
CA HIS A 378 -15.13 -34.92 23.98
C HIS A 378 -14.90 -35.11 25.48
N PRO A 379 -15.83 -35.72 26.22
CA PRO A 379 -15.72 -35.90 27.66
C PRO A 379 -14.85 -37.10 28.02
N HIS A 380 -13.96 -36.93 28.99
CA HIS A 380 -13.09 -37.96 29.54
C HIS A 380 -13.36 -38.06 31.05
N ASN A 381 -13.67 -39.26 31.53
CA ASN A 381 -13.85 -39.50 32.96
C ASN A 381 -12.57 -40.12 33.52
N GLY A 382 -11.79 -39.31 34.22
CA GLY A 382 -10.54 -39.76 34.82
C GLY A 382 -10.63 -39.88 36.33
N GLY A 383 -10.99 -41.05 36.86
CA GLY A 383 -10.97 -41.30 38.31
C GLY A 383 -12.02 -40.52 39.11
N GLY A 384 -13.19 -40.28 38.51
CA GLY A 384 -14.30 -39.53 39.14
C GLY A 384 -14.35 -38.05 38.80
N VAL A 385 -13.41 -37.55 37.99
CA VAL A 385 -13.38 -36.16 37.50
C VAL A 385 -13.67 -36.14 36.00
N ILE A 386 -14.69 -35.40 35.60
CA ILE A 386 -15.06 -35.20 34.19
C ILE A 386 -14.24 -34.05 33.61
N ARG A 387 -13.55 -34.31 32.52
CA ARG A 387 -12.76 -33.34 31.74
C ARG A 387 -13.29 -33.31 30.32
N PHE A 388 -13.23 -32.16 29.65
CA PHE A 388 -13.68 -32.04 28.26
C PHE A 388 -12.51 -31.64 27.38
N PHE A 389 -12.35 -32.31 26.25
CA PHE A 389 -11.30 -32.05 25.27
C PHE A 389 -11.93 -31.70 23.92
N ASP A 390 -11.27 -30.90 23.08
CA ASP A 390 -11.67 -30.80 21.68
C ASP A 390 -10.88 -31.76 20.78
N ASP A 391 -11.21 -31.74 19.50
CA ASP A 391 -10.54 -32.52 18.45
C ASP A 391 -9.02 -32.29 18.38
N ASP A 392 -8.53 -31.14 18.86
CA ASP A 392 -7.12 -30.79 18.86
C ASP A 392 -6.43 -31.12 20.20
N GLY A 393 -7.14 -31.77 21.13
CA GLY A 393 -6.63 -32.16 22.44
C GLY A 393 -6.59 -31.05 23.47
N ASN A 394 -7.30 -29.94 23.23
CA ASN A 394 -7.38 -28.87 24.21
C ASN A 394 -8.35 -29.24 25.32
N GLU A 395 -7.88 -29.29 26.56
CA GLU A 395 -8.78 -29.40 27.72
C GLU A 395 -9.55 -28.08 27.94
N TRP A 396 -10.84 -28.19 28.22
CA TRP A 396 -11.82 -27.12 28.45
C TRP A 396 -12.38 -27.23 29.87
N MET A 397 -11.71 -26.57 30.80
CA MET A 397 -12.09 -26.53 32.22
C MET A 397 -13.36 -25.70 32.49
N ASP A 398 -13.69 -24.82 31.55
CA ASP A 398 -14.84 -23.91 31.54
C ASP A 398 -15.94 -24.35 30.55
N ALA A 399 -15.99 -25.65 30.22
CA ALA A 399 -17.08 -26.20 29.41
C ALA A 399 -18.43 -25.69 29.96
N PRO A 400 -19.31 -25.14 29.10
CA PRO A 400 -20.57 -24.55 29.55
C PRO A 400 -21.35 -25.53 30.43
N GLU A 401 -22.03 -25.02 31.46
CA GLU A 401 -22.79 -25.86 32.39
C GLU A 401 -23.85 -26.73 31.68
N SER A 402 -24.39 -26.24 30.56
CA SER A 402 -25.29 -26.99 29.68
C SER A 402 -24.64 -28.20 29.02
N ILE A 403 -23.34 -28.15 28.71
CA ILE A 403 -22.56 -29.24 28.13
C ILE A 403 -22.24 -30.28 29.20
N LYS A 404 -21.91 -29.83 30.42
CA LYS A 404 -21.69 -30.71 31.58
C LYS A 404 -22.95 -31.49 31.93
N LYS A 405 -24.08 -30.79 32.07
CA LYS A 405 -25.38 -31.39 32.36
C LYS A 405 -25.83 -32.39 31.30
N LEU A 406 -25.62 -32.08 30.01
CA LEU A 406 -25.97 -33.02 28.93
C LEU A 406 -25.14 -34.31 28.99
N TYR A 407 -23.86 -34.21 29.36
CA TYR A 407 -23.02 -35.39 29.54
C TYR A 407 -23.48 -36.22 30.75
N GLU A 408 -23.79 -35.57 31.88
CA GLU A 408 -24.34 -36.23 33.07
C GLU A 408 -25.64 -36.96 32.76
N ASP A 409 -26.62 -36.29 32.13
CA ASP A 409 -27.93 -36.86 31.78
C ASP A 409 -27.86 -38.08 30.83
N MET A 410 -26.80 -38.20 30.04
CA MET A 410 -26.65 -39.27 29.04
C MET A 410 -25.82 -40.46 29.52
N TYR A 411 -24.95 -40.30 30.53
CA TYR A 411 -23.88 -41.28 30.81
C TYR A 411 -23.56 -41.50 32.30
N LEU A 412 -24.11 -40.72 33.23
CA LEU A 412 -24.15 -41.02 34.67
C LEU A 412 -25.59 -41.39 35.06
#